data_AF-A0A8C2LXU5-F1
#
_entry.id   AF-A0A8C2LXU5-F1
#
_cell.length_a   1.000
_cell.length_b   1.000
_cell.length_c   1.000
_cell.angle_alpha   90.00
_cell.angle_beta   90.00
_cell.angle_gamma   90.00
#
_symmetry.space_group_name_H-M   'P 1'
#
loop_
_entity.id
_entity.type
_entity.pdbx_description
1 polymer ?
#
loop_
_entity_poly.entity_id
_entity_poly.type
_entity_poly.pdbx_seq_one_letter_code
_entity_poly.pdbx_strand_id
1 'polypeptide(L)'
;MHITQLNRECLLCLFSFLDKDSRKSLSRTCSQLRDVFEDPTLWPLLHFHSLAELKKDNFRLGPALRSLSICWHSSRVQVCSIEDWLKSAFQRSICSQHESLVNDFLLQVCNRCPNLASVTLSGCGHVTDDCLARLLLSCPRLRALRLENCARVTNRTLAAVAAHGRALQTLHVDFCRNVSAAGLLRLRAACPGLTLSAEHSAAMIPDQPPLARGCAASVSPAAPGGQCLPHATSSCG
;
A
#
# COMPACT_ATOMS: atom_id res chain seq x y z
N MET A 1 22.71 -30.63 -27.92
CA MET A 1 23.51 -29.74 -27.04
C MET A 1 22.82 -29.66 -25.70
N HIS A 2 23.46 -30.08 -24.61
CA HIS A 2 22.83 -30.05 -23.27
C HIS A 2 22.99 -28.65 -22.66
N ILE A 3 21.95 -28.12 -22.02
CA ILE A 3 21.98 -26.79 -21.40
C ILE A 3 23.12 -26.64 -20.37
N THR A 4 23.49 -27.73 -19.69
CA THR A 4 24.59 -27.79 -18.71
C THR A 4 25.98 -27.64 -19.33
N GLN A 5 26.12 -27.72 -20.65
CA GLN A 5 27.38 -27.51 -21.36
C GLN A 5 27.63 -26.02 -21.66
N LEU A 6 26.65 -25.15 -21.40
CA LEU A 6 26.80 -23.70 -21.56
C LEU A 6 27.64 -23.12 -20.43
N ASN A 7 28.40 -22.06 -20.74
CA ASN A 7 29.12 -21.29 -19.74
C ASN A 7 28.16 -20.45 -18.88
N ARG A 8 28.66 -19.89 -17.78
CA ARG A 8 27.88 -19.12 -16.80
C ARG A 8 27.15 -17.92 -17.43
N GLU A 9 27.80 -17.20 -18.34
CA GLU A 9 27.23 -16.02 -18.98
C GLU A 9 26.06 -16.37 -19.90
N CYS A 10 26.21 -17.41 -20.73
CA CYS A 10 25.13 -17.92 -21.55
C CYS A 10 23.95 -18.41 -20.71
N LEU A 11 24.22 -19.08 -19.58
CA LEU A 11 23.18 -19.52 -18.65
C LEU A 11 22.43 -18.35 -18.00
N LEU A 12 23.16 -17.31 -17.56
CA LEU A 12 22.55 -16.10 -17.02
C LEU A 12 21.71 -15.37 -18.07
N CYS A 13 22.22 -15.26 -19.30
CA CYS A 13 21.49 -14.69 -20.42
C CYS A 13 20.19 -15.46 -20.67
N LEU A 14 20.24 -16.79 -20.72
CA LEU A 14 19.06 -17.64 -20.90
C LEU A 14 18.06 -17.47 -19.75
N PHE A 15 18.53 -17.49 -18.49
CA PHE A 15 17.68 -17.29 -17.31
C PHE A 15 17.05 -15.90 -17.27
N SER A 16 17.70 -14.89 -17.84
CA SER A 16 17.16 -13.53 -17.88
C SER A 16 15.83 -13.44 -18.64
N PHE A 17 15.62 -14.30 -19.64
CA PHE A 17 14.37 -14.39 -20.41
C PHE A 17 13.27 -15.23 -19.73
N LEU A 18 13.59 -15.96 -18.67
CA LEU A 18 12.64 -16.82 -17.97
C LEU A 18 11.92 -16.04 -16.85
N ASP A 19 10.67 -16.42 -16.59
CA ASP A 19 9.96 -15.95 -15.41
C ASP A 19 10.48 -16.60 -14.11
N LYS A 20 10.05 -16.05 -12.98
CA LYS A 20 10.47 -16.45 -11.63
C LYS A 20 10.22 -17.94 -11.36
N ASP A 21 9.06 -18.44 -11.79
CA ASP A 21 8.60 -19.82 -11.58
C ASP A 21 9.42 -20.80 -12.43
N SER A 22 9.72 -20.45 -13.68
CA SER A 22 10.53 -21.21 -14.62
C SER A 22 11.99 -21.27 -14.15
N ARG A 23 12.56 -20.14 -13.70
CA ARG A 23 13.92 -20.11 -13.11
C ARG A 23 14.01 -21.05 -11.91
N LYS A 24 13.04 -21.01 -10.99
CA LYS A 24 12.99 -21.91 -9.82
C LYS A 24 12.79 -23.37 -10.20
N SER A 25 12.04 -23.64 -11.27
CA SER A 25 11.85 -25.00 -11.77
C SER A 25 13.15 -25.57 -12.34
N LEU A 26 13.89 -24.79 -13.12
CA LEU A 26 15.20 -25.17 -13.63
C LEU A 26 16.24 -25.32 -12.51
N SER A 27 16.20 -24.48 -11.48
CA SER A 27 17.14 -24.55 -10.35
C SER A 27 17.04 -25.86 -9.54
N ARG A 28 15.97 -26.64 -9.72
CA ARG A 28 15.79 -27.95 -9.07
C ARG A 28 16.48 -29.09 -9.81
N THR A 29 16.89 -28.86 -11.07
CA THR A 29 17.41 -29.93 -11.93
C THR A 29 18.87 -30.31 -11.63
N CYS A 30 19.75 -29.34 -11.38
CA CYS A 30 21.15 -29.58 -11.00
C CYS A 30 21.77 -28.40 -10.22
N SER A 31 22.94 -28.61 -9.62
CA SER A 31 23.66 -27.59 -8.83
C SER A 31 24.05 -26.38 -9.68
N GLN A 32 24.56 -26.58 -10.90
CA GLN A 32 24.96 -25.49 -11.79
C GLN A 32 23.80 -24.52 -12.08
N LEU A 33 22.60 -25.04 -12.34
CA LEU A 33 21.41 -24.20 -12.58
C LEU A 33 20.85 -23.59 -11.30
N ARG A 34 21.13 -24.19 -10.14
CA ARG A 34 20.86 -23.60 -8.84
C ARG A 34 21.76 -22.38 -8.58
N ASP A 35 23.05 -22.51 -8.86
CA ASP A 35 24.01 -21.41 -8.69
C ASP A 35 23.66 -20.22 -9.60
N VAL A 36 23.20 -20.50 -10.82
CA VAL A 36 22.69 -19.47 -11.74
C VAL A 36 21.45 -18.80 -11.18
N PHE A 37 20.46 -19.56 -10.68
CA PHE A 37 19.26 -19.00 -10.04
C PHE A 37 19.58 -18.10 -8.84
N GLU A 38 20.62 -18.43 -8.08
CA GLU A 38 21.05 -17.66 -6.91
C GLU A 38 21.81 -16.38 -7.24
N ASP A 39 22.20 -16.18 -8.50
CA ASP A 39 22.89 -14.98 -8.93
C ASP A 39 22.00 -13.73 -8.73
N PRO A 40 22.45 -12.74 -7.94
CA PRO A 40 21.71 -11.50 -7.72
C PRO A 40 21.37 -10.75 -9.01
N THR A 41 22.20 -10.83 -10.06
CA THR A 41 22.00 -10.06 -11.31
C THR A 41 20.75 -10.50 -12.08
N LEU A 42 20.19 -11.68 -11.79
CA LEU A 42 18.92 -12.12 -12.37
C LEU A 42 17.70 -11.40 -11.79
N TRP A 43 17.84 -10.74 -10.63
CA TRP A 43 16.72 -10.20 -9.88
C TRP A 43 16.71 -8.65 -9.81
N PRO A 44 16.93 -7.91 -10.92
CA PRO A 44 16.84 -6.45 -10.89
C PRO A 44 15.40 -5.96 -10.78
N LEU A 45 14.43 -6.79 -11.17
CA LEU A 45 13.01 -6.47 -11.24
C LEU A 45 12.21 -7.60 -10.60
N LEU A 46 11.32 -7.26 -9.67
CA LEU A 46 10.37 -8.20 -9.08
C LEU A 46 8.95 -7.63 -9.19
N HIS A 47 8.08 -8.38 -9.87
CA HIS A 47 6.68 -8.01 -10.08
C HIS A 47 5.77 -9.12 -9.56
N PHE A 48 4.91 -8.83 -8.58
CA PHE A 48 3.99 -9.78 -7.98
C PHE A 48 2.54 -9.35 -8.27
N HIS A 49 1.73 -10.29 -8.76
CA HIS A 49 0.32 -10.05 -9.10
C HIS A 49 -0.64 -10.68 -8.08
N SER A 50 -0.11 -11.44 -7.12
CA SER A 50 -0.87 -12.09 -6.06
C SER A 50 -0.03 -12.26 -4.80
N LEU A 51 -0.69 -12.18 -3.64
CA LEU A 51 -0.12 -12.48 -2.33
C LEU A 51 0.52 -13.86 -2.23
N ALA A 52 -0.04 -14.86 -2.94
CA ALA A 52 0.49 -16.21 -2.93
C ALA A 52 1.91 -16.30 -3.51
N GLU A 53 2.26 -15.42 -4.44
CA GLU A 53 3.58 -15.40 -5.07
C GLU A 53 4.71 -15.00 -4.10
N LEU A 54 4.40 -14.17 -3.09
CA LEU A 54 5.38 -13.75 -2.08
C LEU A 54 5.88 -14.94 -1.22
N LYS A 55 5.13 -16.05 -1.17
CA LYS A 55 5.48 -17.27 -0.42
C LYS A 55 6.17 -18.35 -1.26
N LYS A 56 6.32 -18.17 -2.59
CA LYS A 56 6.76 -19.24 -3.50
C LYS A 56 8.26 -19.58 -3.45
N ASP A 57 9.08 -18.83 -2.69
CA ASP A 57 10.55 -18.96 -2.64
C ASP A 57 11.19 -19.07 -4.05
N ASN A 58 10.59 -18.41 -5.03
CA ASN A 58 10.96 -18.47 -6.45
C ASN A 58 11.70 -17.19 -6.89
N PHE A 59 12.15 -16.38 -5.94
CA PHE A 59 12.89 -15.15 -6.18
C PHE A 59 14.01 -15.00 -5.15
N ARG A 60 14.97 -14.10 -5.42
CA ARG A 60 15.99 -13.69 -4.45
C ARG A 60 15.94 -12.19 -4.25
N LEU A 61 16.04 -11.77 -2.99
CA LEU A 61 16.25 -10.36 -2.61
C LEU A 61 17.75 -10.09 -2.48
N GLY A 62 18.17 -8.91 -2.91
CA GLY A 62 19.58 -8.53 -2.82
C GLY A 62 19.86 -7.15 -3.39
N PRO A 63 21.13 -6.72 -3.34
CA PRO A 63 21.55 -5.38 -3.72
C PRO A 63 21.41 -5.10 -5.22
N ALA A 64 21.11 -6.11 -6.05
CA ALA A 64 20.82 -5.97 -7.47
C ALA A 64 19.38 -5.54 -7.77
N LEU A 65 18.45 -5.66 -6.81
CA LEU A 65 17.06 -5.23 -7.00
C LEU A 65 17.00 -3.71 -7.24
N ARG A 66 16.26 -3.31 -8.27
CA ARG A 66 16.05 -1.92 -8.68
C ARG A 66 14.57 -1.56 -8.70
N SER A 67 13.71 -2.46 -9.16
CA SER A 67 12.27 -2.24 -9.18
C SER A 67 11.52 -3.34 -8.45
N LEU A 68 10.59 -2.93 -7.59
CA LEU A 68 9.64 -3.82 -6.93
C LEU A 68 8.22 -3.35 -7.24
N SER A 69 7.39 -4.27 -7.71
CA SER A 69 5.97 -4.04 -7.93
C SER A 69 5.17 -5.13 -7.24
N ILE A 70 4.23 -4.74 -6.38
CA ILE A 70 3.25 -5.62 -5.76
C ILE A 70 1.89 -5.03 -6.11
N CYS A 71 1.21 -5.65 -7.08
CA CYS A 71 -0.04 -5.14 -7.62
C CYS A 71 -1.13 -6.19 -7.44
N TRP A 72 -2.17 -5.85 -6.68
CA TRP A 72 -3.33 -6.71 -6.49
C TRP A 72 -4.49 -6.11 -7.26
N HIS A 73 -4.56 -6.43 -8.54
CA HIS A 73 -5.74 -6.17 -9.35
C HIS A 73 -6.26 -7.50 -9.86
N SER A 74 -7.52 -7.81 -9.54
CA SER A 74 -8.24 -8.78 -10.34
C SER A 74 -8.45 -8.15 -11.71
N SER A 75 -7.80 -8.68 -12.75
CA SER A 75 -8.01 -8.23 -14.14
C SER A 75 -9.45 -8.42 -14.64
N ARG A 76 -10.31 -9.08 -13.85
CA ARG A 76 -11.74 -9.28 -14.14
C ARG A 76 -12.66 -8.33 -13.40
N VAL A 77 -12.14 -7.47 -12.52
CA VAL A 77 -12.98 -6.67 -11.65
C VAL A 77 -12.35 -5.29 -11.46
N GLN A 78 -12.88 -4.29 -12.17
CA GLN A 78 -12.73 -2.87 -11.83
C GLN A 78 -13.52 -2.57 -10.55
N VAL A 79 -13.18 -3.21 -9.43
CA VAL A 79 -13.85 -2.94 -8.15
C VAL A 79 -12.98 -2.04 -7.31
N CYS A 80 -13.47 -0.80 -7.27
CA CYS A 80 -13.23 0.22 -6.29
C CYS A 80 -13.43 -0.34 -4.88
N SER A 81 -12.59 0.09 -3.93
CA SER A 81 -12.66 -0.22 -2.51
C SER A 81 -12.28 -1.66 -2.09
N ILE A 82 -11.31 -1.74 -1.17
CA ILE A 82 -10.99 -2.93 -0.38
C ILE A 82 -12.25 -3.56 0.25
N GLU A 83 -13.29 -2.76 0.52
CA GLU A 83 -14.55 -3.19 1.15
C GLU A 83 -15.38 -4.10 0.25
N ASP A 84 -15.36 -3.88 -1.07
CA ASP A 84 -16.06 -4.73 -2.03
C ASP A 84 -15.29 -6.02 -2.32
N TRP A 85 -13.94 -5.97 -2.29
CA TRP A 85 -13.09 -7.17 -2.35
C TRP A 85 -13.19 -8.03 -1.07
N LEU A 86 -13.56 -7.43 0.06
CA LEU A 86 -13.80 -8.13 1.33
C LEU A 86 -15.23 -8.71 1.44
N LYS A 87 -16.06 -8.70 0.39
CA LYS A 87 -17.44 -9.22 0.47
C LYS A 87 -17.51 -10.75 0.61
N SER A 88 -16.54 -11.51 0.08
CA SER A 88 -16.52 -12.97 0.26
C SER A 88 -15.78 -13.38 1.54
N ALA A 89 -16.33 -14.36 2.27
CA ALA A 89 -15.68 -14.94 3.46
C ALA A 89 -14.31 -15.56 3.13
N PHE A 90 -14.12 -16.04 1.90
CA PHE A 90 -12.85 -16.56 1.39
C PHE A 90 -11.78 -15.46 1.26
N GLN A 91 -12.14 -14.29 0.71
CA GLN A 91 -11.24 -13.15 0.62
C GLN A 91 -10.93 -12.56 2.00
N ARG A 92 -11.89 -12.49 2.92
CA ARG A 92 -11.63 -12.09 4.33
C ARG A 92 -10.64 -13.02 5.03
N SER A 93 -10.76 -14.33 4.81
CA SER A 93 -9.84 -15.34 5.36
C SER A 93 -8.42 -15.19 4.81
N ILE A 94 -8.28 -14.94 3.50
CA ILE A 94 -6.97 -14.67 2.89
C ILE A 94 -6.39 -13.33 3.38
N CYS A 95 -7.20 -12.29 3.58
CA CYS A 95 -6.74 -11.00 4.11
C CYS A 95 -6.33 -11.07 5.58
N SER A 96 -7.12 -11.74 6.43
CA SER A 96 -6.85 -11.84 7.86
C SER A 96 -5.64 -12.71 8.17
N GLN A 97 -5.40 -13.77 7.39
CA GLN A 97 -4.19 -14.61 7.52
C GLN A 97 -2.91 -13.96 6.96
N HIS A 98 -3.03 -12.81 6.27
CA HIS A 98 -1.92 -12.17 5.58
C HIS A 98 -1.81 -10.66 5.84
N GLU A 99 -2.41 -10.17 6.93
CA GLU A 99 -2.42 -8.74 7.27
C GLU A 99 -1.01 -8.13 7.30
N SER A 100 -0.01 -8.89 7.75
CA SER A 100 1.39 -8.44 7.81
C SER A 100 2.23 -8.82 6.59
N LEU A 101 1.76 -9.67 5.66
CA LEU A 101 2.66 -10.32 4.68
C LEU A 101 3.45 -9.30 3.84
N VAL A 102 2.78 -8.26 3.34
CA VAL A 102 3.45 -7.22 2.55
C VAL A 102 4.39 -6.39 3.41
N ASN A 103 3.97 -6.06 4.64
CA ASN A 103 4.83 -5.31 5.55
C ASN A 103 6.09 -6.12 5.85
N ASP A 104 5.96 -7.37 6.27
CA ASP A 104 7.09 -8.27 6.56
C ASP A 104 8.00 -8.43 5.35
N PHE A 105 7.42 -8.57 4.15
CA PHE A 105 8.18 -8.61 2.91
C PHE A 105 8.93 -7.31 2.64
N LEU A 106 8.29 -6.15 2.80
CA LEU A 106 8.92 -4.85 2.64
C LEU A 106 10.04 -4.64 3.68
N LEU A 107 9.90 -5.16 4.90
CA LEU A 107 10.99 -5.15 5.88
C LEU A 107 12.20 -5.98 5.42
N GLN A 108 11.98 -7.14 4.82
CA GLN A 108 13.07 -7.91 4.21
C GLN A 108 13.73 -7.15 3.06
N VAL A 109 12.93 -6.45 2.24
CA VAL A 109 13.44 -5.59 1.16
C VAL A 109 14.28 -4.45 1.73
N CYS A 110 13.82 -3.77 2.78
CA CYS A 110 14.57 -2.71 3.46
C CYS A 110 15.96 -3.19 3.90
N ASN A 111 16.05 -4.41 4.43
CA ASN A 111 17.30 -4.96 4.95
C ASN A 111 18.26 -5.46 3.86
N ARG A 112 17.76 -5.81 2.67
CA ARG A 112 18.55 -6.52 1.64
C ARG A 112 18.74 -5.75 0.33
N CYS A 113 17.95 -4.71 0.09
CA CYS A 113 17.85 -4.04 -1.20
C CYS A 113 18.12 -2.52 -1.10
N PRO A 114 19.35 -2.08 -0.74
CA PRO A 114 19.66 -0.65 -0.56
C PRO A 114 19.63 0.17 -1.87
N ASN A 115 19.73 -0.51 -3.03
CA ASN A 115 19.77 0.10 -4.36
C ASN A 115 18.40 0.19 -5.04
N LEU A 116 17.32 -0.03 -4.30
CA LEU A 116 15.97 0.04 -4.84
C LEU A 116 15.69 1.46 -5.37
N ALA A 117 15.21 1.54 -6.61
CA ALA A 117 14.99 2.77 -7.36
C ALA A 117 13.50 3.06 -7.58
N SER A 118 12.67 2.02 -7.69
CA SER A 118 11.23 2.18 -7.87
C SER A 118 10.43 1.16 -7.08
N VAL A 119 9.35 1.62 -6.44
CA VAL A 119 8.40 0.78 -5.73
C VAL A 119 6.98 1.13 -6.15
N THR A 120 6.22 0.10 -6.55
CA THR A 120 4.80 0.21 -6.83
C THR A 120 4.03 -0.74 -5.92
N LEU A 121 3.11 -0.20 -5.14
CA LEU A 121 2.18 -0.94 -4.28
C LEU A 121 0.76 -0.57 -4.69
N SER A 122 0.04 -1.52 -5.29
CA SER A 122 -1.36 -1.33 -5.65
C SER A 122 -2.25 -2.38 -4.99
N GLY A 123 -3.37 -1.95 -4.43
CA GLY A 123 -4.31 -2.81 -3.70
C GLY A 123 -3.77 -3.32 -2.36
N CYS A 124 -2.62 -2.81 -1.92
CA CYS A 124 -1.95 -3.22 -0.69
C CYS A 124 -2.54 -2.52 0.54
N GLY A 125 -3.80 -2.81 0.87
CA GLY A 125 -4.56 -2.10 1.93
C GLY A 125 -3.98 -2.17 3.35
N HIS A 126 -3.12 -3.15 3.63
CA HIS A 126 -2.51 -3.34 4.95
C HIS A 126 -1.16 -2.64 5.15
N VAL A 127 -0.60 -2.03 4.10
CA VAL A 127 0.68 -1.30 4.20
C VAL A 127 0.53 -0.09 5.10
N THR A 128 1.41 0.03 6.09
CA THR A 128 1.37 1.09 7.11
C THR A 128 2.35 2.22 6.80
N ASP A 129 2.07 3.41 7.34
CA ASP A 129 2.96 4.56 7.24
C ASP A 129 4.37 4.25 7.80
N ASP A 130 4.47 3.51 8.90
CA ASP A 130 5.75 3.13 9.52
C ASP A 130 6.60 2.25 8.60
N CYS A 131 5.96 1.34 7.87
CA CYS A 131 6.62 0.46 6.90
C CYS A 131 7.20 1.29 5.73
N LEU A 132 6.42 2.23 5.21
CA LEU A 132 6.87 3.13 4.14
C LEU A 132 7.96 4.10 4.61
N ALA A 133 7.87 4.60 5.84
CA ALA A 133 8.93 5.42 6.43
C ALA A 133 10.25 4.63 6.53
N ARG A 134 10.21 3.36 6.98
CA ARG A 134 11.39 2.48 7.00
C ARG A 134 11.93 2.20 5.61
N LEU A 135 11.07 2.02 4.61
CA LEU A 135 11.47 1.85 3.22
C LEU A 135 12.23 3.07 2.69
N LEU A 136 11.70 4.28 2.93
CA LEU A 136 12.35 5.53 2.52
C LEU A 136 13.70 5.73 3.21
N LEU A 137 13.83 5.34 4.48
CA LEU A 137 15.09 5.39 5.22
C LEU A 137 16.13 4.38 4.71
N SER A 138 15.69 3.16 4.38
CA SER A 138 16.59 2.05 4.04
C SER A 138 17.00 2.04 2.56
N CYS A 139 16.22 2.69 1.70
CA CYS A 139 16.46 2.75 0.26
C CYS A 139 16.76 4.20 -0.17
N PRO A 140 17.97 4.73 0.08
CA PRO A 140 18.32 6.13 -0.19
C PRO A 140 18.36 6.47 -1.70
N ARG A 141 18.29 5.47 -2.57
CA ARG A 141 18.27 5.61 -4.03
C ARG A 141 16.87 5.54 -4.63
N LEU A 142 15.83 5.49 -3.81
CA LEU A 142 14.45 5.40 -4.27
C LEU A 142 14.05 6.70 -4.99
N ARG A 143 13.73 6.58 -6.28
CA ARG A 143 13.34 7.68 -7.17
C ARG A 143 11.85 7.73 -7.46
N ALA A 144 11.19 6.58 -7.47
CA ALA A 144 9.77 6.48 -7.77
C ALA A 144 9.03 5.67 -6.71
N LEU A 145 7.97 6.26 -6.15
CA LEU A 145 7.07 5.58 -5.24
C LEU A 145 5.63 5.74 -5.74
N ARG A 146 4.98 4.62 -6.04
CA ARG A 146 3.57 4.57 -6.45
C ARG A 146 2.78 3.80 -5.41
N LEU A 147 1.77 4.45 -4.85
CA LEU A 147 0.83 3.91 -3.88
C LEU A 147 -0.57 4.07 -4.46
N GLU A 148 -1.25 2.97 -4.68
CA GLU A 148 -2.61 2.94 -5.23
C GLU A 148 -3.50 2.08 -4.35
N ASN A 149 -4.67 2.60 -3.98
CA ASN A 149 -5.66 1.89 -3.16
C ASN A 149 -5.07 1.34 -1.82
N CYS A 150 -4.16 2.11 -1.21
CA CYS A 150 -3.52 1.74 0.06
C CYS A 150 -4.27 2.40 1.23
N ALA A 151 -5.29 1.73 1.75
CA ALA A 151 -6.25 2.30 2.71
C ALA A 151 -5.67 2.76 4.07
N ARG A 152 -4.52 2.22 4.49
CA ARG A 152 -3.83 2.58 5.75
C ARG A 152 -2.76 3.66 5.59
N VAL A 153 -2.50 4.12 4.37
CA VAL A 153 -1.55 5.21 4.08
C VAL A 153 -2.21 6.54 4.40
N THR A 154 -1.54 7.37 5.20
CA THR A 154 -2.05 8.67 5.65
C THR A 154 -1.09 9.81 5.30
N ASN A 155 -1.43 11.03 5.72
CA ASN A 155 -0.54 12.18 5.69
C ASN A 155 0.83 11.94 6.39
N ARG A 156 0.95 10.93 7.27
CA ARG A 156 2.24 10.55 7.88
C ARG A 156 3.22 10.01 6.84
N THR A 157 2.77 9.22 5.87
CA THR A 157 3.63 8.82 4.74
C THR A 157 4.14 10.03 3.97
N LEU A 158 3.29 11.04 3.72
CA LEU A 158 3.72 12.28 3.06
C LEU A 158 4.80 13.02 3.88
N ALA A 159 4.63 13.09 5.20
CA ALA A 159 5.64 13.68 6.09
C ALA A 159 6.95 12.88 6.06
N ALA A 160 6.89 11.55 6.02
CA ALA A 160 8.06 10.68 5.89
C ALA A 160 8.77 10.87 4.54
N VAL A 161 8.02 11.05 3.45
CA VAL A 161 8.60 11.40 2.14
C VAL A 161 9.34 12.73 2.22
N ALA A 162 8.74 13.76 2.83
CA ALA A 162 9.41 15.04 3.00
C ALA A 162 10.69 14.96 3.83
N ALA A 163 10.71 14.12 4.88
CA ALA A 163 11.84 13.98 5.78
C ALA A 163 12.98 13.11 5.22
N HIS A 164 12.65 12.02 4.53
CA HIS A 164 13.60 10.96 4.17
C HIS A 164 13.73 10.72 2.66
N GLY A 165 12.76 11.13 1.85
CA GLY A 165 12.69 10.89 0.41
C GLY A 165 13.54 11.83 -0.45
N ARG A 166 14.79 12.12 -0.06
CA ARG A 166 15.63 13.13 -0.73
C ARG A 166 15.96 12.81 -2.19
N ALA A 167 16.03 11.52 -2.54
CA ALA A 167 16.27 11.07 -3.92
C ALA A 167 14.97 10.85 -4.72
N LEU A 168 13.81 11.02 -4.08
CA LEU A 168 12.52 10.75 -4.68
C LEU A 168 12.20 11.84 -5.71
N GLN A 169 11.92 11.42 -6.94
CA GLN A 169 11.59 12.28 -8.07
C GLN A 169 10.09 12.23 -8.37
N THR A 170 9.46 11.07 -8.19
CA THR A 170 8.04 10.87 -8.47
C THR A 170 7.35 10.21 -7.28
N LEU A 171 6.24 10.82 -6.85
CA LEU A 171 5.32 10.24 -5.88
C LEU A 171 3.93 10.23 -6.51
N HIS A 172 3.34 9.04 -6.60
CA HIS A 172 1.97 8.85 -7.05
C HIS A 172 1.15 8.23 -5.92
N VAL A 173 0.07 8.90 -5.53
CA VAL A 173 -0.79 8.50 -4.40
C VAL A 173 -2.24 8.61 -4.83
N ASP A 174 -2.80 7.52 -5.37
CA ASP A 174 -4.18 7.46 -5.86
C ASP A 174 -5.02 6.47 -5.06
N PHE A 175 -6.32 6.76 -4.97
CA PHE A 175 -7.28 5.99 -4.18
C PHE A 175 -6.85 5.75 -2.71
N CYS A 176 -6.00 6.61 -2.16
CA CYS A 176 -5.54 6.54 -0.77
C CYS A 176 -6.42 7.46 0.09
N ARG A 177 -7.56 6.92 0.54
CA ARG A 177 -8.64 7.66 1.23
C ARG A 177 -8.26 8.39 2.52
N ASN A 178 -7.08 8.17 3.09
CA ASN A 178 -6.63 8.84 4.33
C ASN A 178 -5.56 9.92 4.05
N VAL A 179 -5.32 10.25 2.78
CA VAL A 179 -4.45 11.33 2.35
C VAL A 179 -5.29 12.55 1.99
N SER A 180 -5.06 13.66 2.68
CA SER A 180 -5.83 14.91 2.52
C SER A 180 -5.18 15.88 1.54
N ALA A 181 -5.97 16.78 0.95
CA ALA A 181 -5.46 17.89 0.12
C ALA A 181 -4.47 18.78 0.89
N ALA A 182 -4.77 19.12 2.15
CA ALA A 182 -3.84 19.86 3.01
C ALA A 182 -2.48 19.16 3.18
N GLY A 183 -2.48 17.83 3.30
CA GLY A 183 -1.24 17.03 3.37
C GLY A 183 -0.42 17.10 2.10
N LEU A 184 -1.07 17.01 0.93
CA LEU A 184 -0.41 17.12 -0.37
C LEU A 184 0.17 18.51 -0.60
N LEU A 185 -0.54 19.57 -0.20
CA LEU A 185 -0.04 20.95 -0.26
C LEU A 185 1.21 21.14 0.60
N ARG A 186 1.21 20.62 1.84
CA ARG A 186 2.39 20.65 2.71
C ARG A 186 3.58 19.92 2.07
N LEU A 187 3.34 18.78 1.43
CA LEU A 187 4.40 18.04 0.74
C LEU A 187 4.96 18.83 -0.45
N ARG A 188 4.10 19.46 -1.27
CA ARG A 188 4.53 20.32 -2.38
C ARG A 188 5.38 21.49 -1.90
N ALA A 189 5.02 22.10 -0.78
CA ALA A 189 5.79 23.18 -0.17
C ALA A 189 7.15 22.70 0.36
N ALA A 190 7.21 21.52 0.98
CA ALA A 190 8.45 20.95 1.52
C ALA A 190 9.38 20.39 0.43
N CYS A 191 8.84 19.91 -0.69
CA CYS A 191 9.58 19.24 -1.76
C CYS A 191 9.16 19.76 -3.15
N PRO A 192 9.59 20.98 -3.56
CA PRO A 192 9.15 21.60 -4.81
C PRO A 192 9.65 20.87 -6.07
N GLY A 193 10.74 20.09 -5.97
CA GLY A 193 11.27 19.29 -7.09
C GLY A 193 10.60 17.92 -7.25
N LEU A 194 9.67 17.54 -6.37
CA LEU A 194 8.98 16.26 -6.42
C LEU A 194 7.78 16.33 -7.37
N THR A 195 7.74 15.44 -8.36
CA THR A 195 6.56 15.28 -9.22
C THR A 195 5.48 14.51 -8.44
N LEU A 196 4.46 15.22 -7.97
CA LEU A 196 3.36 14.67 -7.15
C LEU A 196 2.06 14.52 -7.96
N SER A 197 1.56 13.30 -8.04
CA SER A 197 0.27 12.93 -8.64
C SER A 197 -0.65 12.33 -7.60
N ALA A 198 -1.88 12.85 -7.46
CA ALA A 198 -2.88 12.39 -6.50
C ALA A 198 -4.29 12.79 -6.94
N GLU A 199 -4.67 12.43 -8.17
CA GLU A 199 -5.91 12.86 -8.83
C GLU A 199 -7.15 12.44 -8.04
N HIS A 200 -7.11 11.21 -7.51
CA HIS A 200 -8.27 10.60 -6.85
C HIS A 200 -8.21 10.65 -5.33
N SER A 201 -7.05 10.96 -4.73
CA SER A 201 -6.90 10.97 -3.26
C SER A 201 -7.25 12.32 -2.64
N ALA A 202 -6.92 13.44 -3.30
CA ALA A 202 -7.07 14.78 -2.73
C ALA A 202 -8.53 15.18 -2.42
N ALA A 203 -9.49 14.64 -3.17
CA ALA A 203 -10.92 14.98 -3.06
C ALA A 203 -11.72 14.03 -2.16
N MET A 204 -11.11 12.94 -1.64
CA MET A 204 -11.84 11.90 -0.92
C MET A 204 -12.09 12.20 0.56
N ILE A 205 -11.37 13.16 1.16
CA ILE A 205 -11.64 13.62 2.53
C ILE A 205 -11.92 15.11 2.49
N PRO A 206 -13.11 15.57 2.90
CA PRO A 206 -13.32 16.98 3.20
C PRO A 206 -12.31 17.40 4.27
N ASP A 207 -11.52 18.45 4.04
CA ASP A 207 -10.53 18.98 5.01
C ASP A 207 -11.17 19.50 6.32
N GLN A 208 -12.50 19.38 6.46
CA GLN A 208 -13.22 19.70 7.67
C GLN A 208 -13.47 18.42 8.49
N PRO A 209 -13.07 18.37 9.78
CA PRO A 209 -13.66 17.40 10.69
C PRO A 209 -15.19 17.59 10.65
N PRO A 210 -16.01 16.54 10.81
CA PRO A 210 -17.45 16.72 10.92
C PRO A 210 -17.68 17.77 11.99
N LEU A 211 -18.27 18.91 11.61
CA LEU A 211 -18.72 19.93 12.55
C LEU A 211 -19.45 19.16 13.64
N ALA A 212 -18.91 19.19 14.86
CA ALA A 212 -19.60 18.65 16.01
C ALA A 212 -20.99 19.27 15.96
N ARG A 213 -22.02 18.45 15.68
CA ARG A 213 -23.40 18.90 15.74
C ARG A 213 -23.54 19.46 17.15
N GLY A 214 -23.59 20.79 17.22
CA GLY A 214 -23.69 21.51 18.47
C GLY A 214 -24.82 20.88 19.27
N CYS A 215 -24.57 20.69 20.56
CA CYS A 215 -25.62 20.45 21.53
C CYS A 215 -26.75 21.43 21.22
N ALA A 216 -27.87 20.90 20.71
CA ALA A 216 -29.11 21.64 20.64
C ALA A 216 -29.48 21.92 22.10
N ALA A 217 -29.10 23.11 22.58
CA ALA A 217 -29.67 23.68 23.77
C ALA A 217 -31.19 23.68 23.57
N SER A 218 -31.86 22.98 24.49
CA SER A 218 -33.31 22.92 24.61
C SER A 218 -33.90 24.33 24.59
N VAL A 219 -34.54 24.69 23.48
CA VAL A 219 -35.46 25.83 23.44
C VAL A 219 -36.84 25.28 23.81
N SER A 220 -37.21 25.44 25.08
CA SER A 220 -38.59 25.22 25.54
C SER A 220 -39.53 26.17 24.82
N PRO A 221 -40.70 25.72 24.31
CA PRO A 221 -41.74 26.64 23.89
C PRO A 221 -42.47 27.19 25.13
N ALA A 222 -42.50 28.51 25.23
CA ALA A 222 -43.31 29.25 26.17
C ALA A 222 -44.81 28.99 25.93
N ALA A 223 -45.56 28.81 27.00
CA ALA A 223 -47.02 28.70 27.01
C ALA A 223 -47.69 30.03 26.62
N PRO A 224 -48.85 30.03 25.94
CA PRO A 224 -49.80 31.13 26.00
C PRO A 224 -50.86 30.84 27.08
N GLY A 225 -51.14 31.85 27.90
CA GLY A 225 -51.99 31.75 29.07
C GLY A 225 -53.50 31.83 28.82
N GLY A 226 -54.23 31.86 29.94
CA GLY A 226 -55.51 32.57 30.04
C GLY A 226 -56.78 31.74 30.28
N GLN A 227 -57.13 31.59 31.57
CA GLN A 227 -58.48 31.71 32.15
C GLN A 227 -59.57 30.65 31.82
N CYS A 228 -60.03 29.87 32.81
CA CYS A 228 -61.22 30.17 33.67
C CYS A 228 -61.81 28.92 34.38
N LEU A 229 -61.96 29.04 35.71
CA LEU A 229 -63.08 28.60 36.58
C LEU A 229 -63.19 27.12 37.07
N PRO A 230 -63.86 26.88 38.23
CA PRO A 230 -63.45 25.91 39.26
C PRO A 230 -64.55 24.89 39.66
N HIS A 231 -64.32 24.17 40.78
CA HIS A 231 -65.20 23.20 41.48
C HIS A 231 -65.21 21.78 40.84
N ALA A 232 -65.24 20.64 41.56
CA ALA A 232 -65.56 20.35 42.96
C ALA A 232 -65.00 18.95 43.36
N THR A 233 -64.82 18.75 44.68
CA THR A 233 -65.10 17.52 45.48
C THR A 233 -64.52 16.16 45.01
N SER A 234 -63.58 15.56 45.75
CA SER A 234 -63.79 14.66 46.92
C SER A 234 -63.50 13.19 46.60
N SER A 235 -62.55 12.61 47.35
CA SER A 235 -62.63 11.30 48.06
C SER A 235 -63.02 10.05 47.24
N CYS A 236 -62.37 8.90 47.30
CA CYS A 236 -61.98 8.07 48.45
C CYS A 236 -61.42 6.76 47.85
N GLY A 237 -60.66 6.00 48.65
CA GLY A 237 -60.50 4.55 48.50
C GLY A 237 -59.11 4.10 48.13
#